data_AF-A0A1H8CFJ1-F1
#
_entry.id   AF-A0A1H8CFJ1-F1
#
_cell.length_a   1.000
_cell.length_b   1.000
_cell.length_c   1.000
_cell.angle_alpha   90.00
_cell.angle_beta   90.00
_cell.angle_gamma   90.00
#
_symmetry.space_group_name_H-M   'P 1'
#
loop_
_entity.id
_entity.type
_entity.pdbx_description
1 polymer ?
#
loop_
_entity_poly.entity_id
_entity_poly.type
_entity_poly.pdbx_seq_one_letter_code
_entity_poly.pdbx_strand_id
1 'polypeptide(L)'
;MSQSWSIDLPETRRIFGAVAAESAEFDTAATALTSELAEASAAAPGSRTAMALLELAESQLMVSVASAKSHLESATFHTAEAVDAYERGDLQMAEDNQGKLDEVAR
;
A
#
# COMPACT_ATOMS: atom_id res chain seq x y z
N MET A 1 8.02 -28.66 -19.60
CA MET A 1 7.99 -27.23 -19.97
C MET A 1 8.05 -26.44 -18.67
N SER A 2 9.22 -25.89 -18.31
CA SER A 2 9.30 -24.97 -17.17
C SER A 2 8.62 -23.68 -17.60
N GLN A 3 7.48 -23.34 -16.99
CA GLN A 3 6.95 -21.98 -17.13
C GLN A 3 8.02 -21.05 -16.56
N SER A 4 8.65 -20.21 -17.38
CA SER A 4 9.50 -19.14 -16.86
C SER A 4 8.56 -18.15 -16.18
N TRP A 5 8.61 -18.12 -14.86
CA TRP A 5 7.98 -17.05 -14.10
C TRP A 5 8.80 -15.78 -14.30
N SER A 6 8.19 -14.73 -14.84
CA SER A 6 8.77 -13.40 -14.96
C SER A 6 7.81 -12.38 -14.34
N ILE A 7 8.36 -11.40 -13.62
CA ILE A 7 7.57 -10.30 -13.08
C ILE A 7 7.43 -9.23 -14.17
N ASP A 8 6.21 -8.74 -14.42
CA ASP A 8 5.98 -7.54 -15.22
C ASP A 8 6.34 -6.32 -14.38
N LEU A 9 7.60 -5.86 -14.50
CA LEU A 9 8.14 -4.75 -13.72
C LEU A 9 7.39 -3.43 -13.98
N PRO A 10 7.11 -3.01 -15.23
CA PRO A 10 6.30 -1.82 -15.50
C PRO A 10 4.93 -1.85 -14.82
N GLU A 11 4.20 -2.95 -14.97
CA GLU A 11 2.85 -3.06 -14.41
C GLU A 11 2.89 -3.09 -12.88
N THR A 12 3.86 -3.79 -12.29
CA THR A 12 4.02 -3.85 -10.84
C THR A 12 4.32 -2.48 -10.24
N ARG A 13 5.23 -1.71 -10.86
CA ARG A 13 5.52 -0.33 -10.44
C ARG A 13 4.33 0.60 -10.60
N ARG A 14 3.53 0.42 -11.67
CA ARG A 14 2.27 1.16 -11.86
C ARG A 14 1.28 0.87 -10.72
N ILE A 15 1.15 -0.39 -10.32
CA ILE A 15 0.29 -0.80 -9.20
C ILE A 15 0.79 -0.16 -7.89
N PHE A 16 2.09 -0.19 -7.58
CA PHE A 16 2.61 0.48 -6.39
C PHE A 16 2.32 1.99 -6.36
N GLY A 17 2.42 2.66 -7.50
CA GLY A 17 2.04 4.07 -7.61
C GLY A 17 0.55 4.31 -7.29
N ALA A 18 -0.34 3.44 -7.80
CA ALA A 18 -1.77 3.52 -7.50
C ALA A 18 -2.07 3.26 -6.02
N VAL A 19 -1.44 2.25 -5.43
CA VAL A 19 -1.60 1.89 -4.02
C VAL A 19 -1.11 3.01 -3.10
N ALA A 20 0.00 3.67 -3.43
CA ALA A 20 0.49 4.83 -2.68
C ALA A 20 -0.48 6.01 -2.73
N ALA A 21 -1.09 6.27 -3.89
CA ALA A 21 -2.12 7.31 -4.02
C ALA A 21 -3.36 6.99 -3.18
N GLU A 22 -3.87 5.75 -3.26
CA GLU A 22 -5.04 5.32 -2.49
C GLU A 22 -4.77 5.31 -0.97
N SER A 23 -3.55 4.95 -0.55
CA SER A 23 -3.12 5.01 0.85
C SER A 23 -3.15 6.43 1.43
N ALA A 24 -2.84 7.44 0.60
CA ALA A 24 -2.90 8.83 1.02
C ALA A 24 -4.35 9.30 1.24
N GLU A 25 -5.32 8.66 0.59
CA GLU A 25 -6.74 8.97 0.78
C GLU A 25 -7.29 8.48 2.13
N PHE A 26 -6.64 7.52 2.79
CA PHE A 26 -7.08 7.01 4.10
C PHE A 26 -7.13 8.11 5.16
N ASP A 27 -6.12 8.98 5.24
CA ASP A 27 -6.10 10.07 6.23
C ASP A 27 -7.19 11.11 5.94
N THR A 28 -7.45 11.36 4.66
CA THR A 28 -8.51 12.27 4.20
C THR A 28 -9.89 11.71 4.54
N ALA A 29 -10.13 10.43 4.23
CA ALA A 29 -11.37 9.74 4.53
C ALA A 29 -11.60 9.62 6.04
N ALA A 30 -10.55 9.32 6.82
CA ALA A 30 -10.59 9.29 8.27
C ALA A 30 -11.02 10.65 8.86
N THR A 31 -10.37 11.73 8.40
CA THR A 31 -10.70 13.10 8.84
C THR A 31 -12.14 13.48 8.46
N ALA A 32 -12.55 13.20 7.22
CA ALA A 32 -13.90 13.45 6.75
C ALA A 32 -14.94 12.70 7.59
N LEU A 33 -14.70 11.42 7.88
CA LEU A 33 -15.58 10.62 8.73
C LEU A 33 -15.72 11.21 10.14
N THR A 34 -14.61 11.61 10.77
CA THR A 34 -14.64 12.24 12.09
C THR A 34 -15.45 13.55 12.06
N SER A 35 -15.27 14.37 11.02
CA SER A 35 -16.05 15.61 10.84
C SER A 35 -17.55 15.35 10.68
N GLU A 36 -17.94 14.42 9.81
CA GLU A 36 -19.34 14.05 9.59
C GLU A 36 -20.00 13.50 10.87
N LEU A 37 -19.27 12.68 11.65
CA LEU A 37 -19.75 12.19 12.94
C LEU A 37 -19.95 13.32 13.96
N ALA A 38 -19.04 14.30 13.99
CA ALA A 38 -19.17 15.46 14.86
C ALA A 38 -20.36 16.35 14.47
N GLU A 39 -20.56 16.59 13.17
CA GLU A 39 -21.72 17.35 12.65
C GLU A 39 -23.04 16.63 12.94
N ALA A 40 -23.09 15.31 12.71
CA ALA A 40 -24.26 14.49 13.02
C ALA A 40 -24.57 14.48 14.52
N SER A 41 -23.55 14.45 15.38
CA SER A 41 -23.71 14.57 16.83
C SER A 41 -24.27 15.94 17.24
N ALA A 42 -23.74 17.02 16.64
CA ALA A 42 -24.19 18.38 16.90
C ALA A 42 -25.65 18.63 16.46
N ALA A 43 -26.15 17.90 15.46
CA ALA A 43 -27.54 17.99 15.01
C ALA A 43 -28.56 17.41 16.01
N ALA A 44 -28.13 16.56 16.96
CA ALA A 44 -29.00 15.92 17.94
C ALA A 44 -28.47 16.05 19.39
N PRO A 45 -28.26 17.29 19.89
CA PRO A 45 -27.53 17.55 21.13
C PRO A 45 -28.22 16.92 22.34
N GLY A 46 -27.42 16.31 23.22
CA GLY A 46 -27.91 15.67 24.46
C GLY A 46 -28.61 14.33 24.26
N SER A 47 -28.72 13.83 23.04
CA SER A 47 -29.25 12.49 22.76
C SER A 47 -28.21 11.40 23.03
N ARG A 48 -28.66 10.19 23.37
CA ARG A 48 -27.78 9.01 23.44
C ARG A 48 -27.11 8.72 22.10
N THR A 49 -27.79 9.03 21.00
CA THR A 49 -27.25 8.90 19.63
C THR A 49 -26.06 9.82 19.41
N ALA A 50 -26.14 11.08 19.83
CA ALA A 50 -25.03 12.03 19.72
C ALA A 50 -23.80 11.58 20.51
N MET A 51 -24.00 11.03 21.72
CA MET A 51 -22.91 10.44 22.51
C MET A 51 -22.29 9.21 21.82
N ALA A 52 -23.12 8.31 21.27
CA ALA A 52 -22.64 7.13 20.57
C ALA A 52 -21.84 7.47 19.30
N LEU A 53 -22.22 8.53 18.58
CA LEU A 53 -21.48 9.01 17.40
C LEU A 53 -20.11 9.59 17.77
N LEU A 54 -20.02 10.32 18.88
CA LEU A 54 -18.73 10.82 19.40
C LEU A 54 -17.84 9.66 19.86
N GLU A 55 -18.41 8.68 20.56
CA GLU A 55 -17.69 7.48 20.96
C GLU A 55 -17.18 6.71 19.73
N LEU A 56 -17.98 6.63 18.65
CA LEU A 56 -17.57 6.02 17.39
C LEU A 56 -16.38 6.76 16.74
N ALA A 57 -16.38 8.10 16.80
CA ALA A 57 -15.27 8.92 16.30
C ALA A 57 -13.97 8.69 17.11
N GLU A 58 -14.09 8.33 18.39
CA GLU A 58 -12.98 7.98 19.27
C GLU A 58 -12.72 6.45 19.34
N SER A 59 -13.44 5.65 18.56
CA SER A 59 -13.51 4.19 18.73
C SER A 59 -12.44 3.39 17.97
N GLN A 60 -12.54 2.06 18.15
CA GLN A 60 -11.88 1.02 17.35
C GLN A 60 -12.03 1.20 15.84
N LEU A 61 -13.04 1.94 15.35
CA LEU A 61 -13.18 2.20 13.92
C LEU A 61 -11.98 2.98 13.39
N MET A 62 -11.60 4.08 14.03
CA MET A 62 -10.44 4.89 13.62
C MET A 62 -9.12 4.13 13.78
N VAL A 63 -9.02 3.32 14.83
CA VAL A 63 -7.88 2.39 15.02
C VAL A 63 -7.81 1.37 13.89
N SER A 64 -8.96 0.85 13.43
CA SER A 64 -9.02 -0.11 12.32
C SER A 64 -8.63 0.53 10.99
N VAL A 65 -9.01 1.79 10.75
CA VAL A 65 -8.59 2.56 9.57
C VAL A 65 -7.07 2.77 9.58
N ALA A 66 -6.50 3.18 10.72
CA ALA A 66 -5.06 3.34 10.86
C ALA A 66 -4.31 2.01 10.69
N SER A 67 -4.85 0.92 11.23
CA SER A 67 -4.29 -0.43 11.08
C SER A 67 -4.32 -0.90 9.63
N ALA A 68 -5.43 -0.69 8.92
CA ALA A 68 -5.57 -1.04 7.51
C ALA A 68 -4.54 -0.30 6.64
N LYS A 69 -4.36 1.02 6.88
CA LYS A 69 -3.32 1.81 6.23
C LYS A 69 -1.92 1.23 6.48
N SER A 70 -1.58 0.95 7.74
CA SER A 70 -0.28 0.39 8.12
C SER A 70 0.00 -0.97 7.46
N HIS A 71 -1.01 -1.86 7.44
CA HIS A 71 -0.89 -3.15 6.77
C HIS A 71 -0.65 -3.01 5.26
N LEU A 72 -1.32 -2.06 4.63
CA LEU A 72 -1.21 -1.81 3.20
C LEU A 72 0.14 -1.17 2.84
N GLU A 73 0.63 -0.24 3.65
CA GLU A 73 1.99 0.32 3.55
C GLU A 73 3.06 -0.76 3.70
N SER A 74 2.93 -1.63 4.72
CA SER A 74 3.86 -2.73 4.97
C SER A 74 3.87 -3.76 3.84
N ALA A 75 2.69 -4.15 3.34
CA ALA A 75 2.58 -5.07 2.21
C ALA A 75 3.23 -4.48 0.95
N THR A 76 2.99 -3.20 0.68
CA THR A 76 3.58 -2.50 -0.47
C THR A 76 5.10 -2.44 -0.37
N PHE A 77 5.61 -2.08 0.82
CA PHE A 77 7.05 -2.01 1.09
C PHE A 77 7.75 -3.35 0.82
N HIS A 78 7.27 -4.44 1.44
CA HIS A 78 7.91 -5.75 1.27
C HIS A 78 7.76 -6.31 -0.16
N THR A 79 6.65 -6.00 -0.84
CA THR A 79 6.49 -6.40 -2.24
C THR A 79 7.48 -5.61 -3.12
N ALA A 80 7.69 -4.32 -2.86
CA ALA A 80 8.69 -3.53 -3.58
C ALA A 80 10.12 -4.06 -3.37
N GLU A 81 10.49 -4.43 -2.14
CA GLU A 81 11.78 -5.06 -1.87
C GLU A 81 11.99 -6.37 -2.66
N ALA A 82 10.95 -7.19 -2.77
CA ALA A 82 11.00 -8.42 -3.55
C ALA A 82 11.16 -8.15 -5.06
N VAL A 83 10.49 -7.12 -5.58
CA VAL A 83 10.60 -6.69 -6.98
C VAL A 83 11.99 -6.12 -7.29
N ASP A 84 12.56 -5.32 -6.39
CA ASP A 84 13.92 -4.79 -6.52
C ASP A 84 14.98 -5.89 -6.43
N ALA A 85 14.75 -6.92 -5.63
CA ALA A 85 15.60 -8.11 -5.61
C ALA A 85 15.53 -8.89 -6.92
N TYR A 86 14.33 -9.03 -7.50
CA TYR A 86 14.12 -9.67 -8.80
C TYR A 86 14.87 -8.91 -9.91
N GLU A 87 14.71 -7.59 -10.01
CA GLU A 87 15.37 -6.77 -11.04
C GLU A 87 16.90 -6.84 -10.93
N ARG A 88 17.45 -6.79 -9.71
CA ARG A 88 18.89 -6.97 -9.50
C ARG A 88 19.38 -8.36 -9.92
N GLY A 89 18.59 -9.39 -9.67
CA GLY A 89 18.89 -10.75 -10.12
C GLY A 89 18.97 -10.85 -11.65
N ASP A 90 18.00 -10.24 -12.34
CA ASP A 90 17.97 -10.21 -13.81
C ASP A 90 19.18 -9.45 -14.40
N LEU A 91 19.57 -8.33 -13.80
CA LEU A 91 20.75 -7.57 -14.20
C LEU A 91 22.05 -8.38 -13.99
N GLN A 92 22.21 -9.02 -12.83
CA GLN A 92 23.38 -9.85 -12.53
C GLN A 92 23.51 -11.01 -13.53
N MET A 93 22.40 -11.69 -13.88
CA MET A 93 22.42 -12.77 -14.87
C MET A 93 22.77 -12.28 -16.27
N ALA A 94 22.31 -11.07 -16.65
CA ALA A 94 22.66 -10.47 -17.92
C ALA A 94 24.16 -10.14 -18.00
N GLU A 95 24.72 -9.54 -16.95
CA GLU A 95 26.14 -9.23 -16.83
C GLU A 95 27.01 -10.51 -16.90
N ASP A 96 26.65 -11.54 -16.14
CA ASP A 96 27.37 -12.83 -16.13
C ASP A 96 27.35 -13.51 -17.50
N ASN A 97 26.23 -13.44 -18.21
CA ASN A 97 26.11 -14.02 -19.56
C ASN A 97 26.94 -13.24 -20.58
N GLN A 98 26.98 -11.91 -20.48
CA GLN A 98 27.82 -11.09 -21.33
C GLN A 98 29.31 -11.38 -21.11
N GLY A 99 29.75 -11.49 -19.85
CA GLY A 99 31.13 -11.85 -19.51
C GLY A 99 31.55 -13.21 -20.09
N LYS A 100 30.67 -14.22 -20.04
CA LYS A 100 30.93 -15.54 -20.65
C LYS A 100 31.05 -15.49 -22.18
N LEU A 101 30.24 -14.66 -22.85
CA LEU A 101 30.33 -14.49 -24.31
C LEU A 101 31.66 -13.83 -24.71
N ASP A 102 32.12 -12.84 -23.95
CA ASP A 102 33.38 -12.16 -24.18
C ASP A 102 34.61 -13.06 -23.95
N GLU A 103 34.52 -14.02 -23.01
CA GLU A 103 35.57 -15.04 -22.79
C GLU A 103 35.66 -16.05 -23.94
N VAL A 104 34.54 -16.47 -24.52
CA VAL A 104 34.51 -17.41 -25.65
C VAL A 104 34.97 -16.76 -26.97
N ALA A 105 34.84 -15.43 -27.09
CA ALA A 105 35.24 -14.68 -28.27
C ALA A 105 36.75 -14.35 -28.35
N ARG A 106 37.55 -14.70 -27.32
CA ARG A 106 39.02 -14.56 -27.29
C ARG A 106 39.72 -15.86 -27.65
#